data_AF-A0A2E2U6B4-F1
#
_entry.id   AF-A0A2E2U6B4-F1
#
_cell.length_a   1.000
_cell.length_b   1.000
_cell.length_c   1.000
_cell.angle_alpha   90.00
_cell.angle_beta   90.00
_cell.angle_gamma   90.00
#
_symmetry.space_group_name_H-M   'P 1'
#
loop_
_entity.id
_entity.type
_entity.pdbx_description
1 polymer ?
#
loop_
_entity_poly.entity_id
_entity_poly.type
_entity_poly.pdbx_seq_one_letter_code
_entity_poly.pdbx_strand_id
1 'polypeptide(L)'
;MATIDGWISKNRWELLVVAKSLSFFICLKFLNLNYREKISFWDELKAGFNYPTQKGILFSLFLVGVVTVVSKYFYAPANIAVDNEGEFVSSFFGIIIFLHLDMTFLYLLSVIYKVGDSDKRLLFLGAAFLFAFATHLTIPYLGVYLILALLHFITLYHFSLTNRYSDGVFYCFATVAPLNSLLGLNLFSGWEENRSFELQFFLFAVFIWSVGFAYDRFSRLN
;
A
#
# COMPACT_ATOMS: atom_id res chain seq x y z
N MET A 1 23.32 -5.70 -22.71
CA MET A 1 23.09 -5.23 -21.32
C MET A 1 22.14 -4.05 -21.30
N ALA A 2 22.48 -2.91 -21.91
CA ALA A 2 21.60 -1.72 -21.95
C ALA A 2 20.14 -1.95 -22.39
N THR A 3 19.88 -2.87 -23.33
CA THR A 3 18.51 -3.19 -23.78
C THR A 3 17.70 -3.98 -22.75
N ILE A 4 18.35 -4.88 -22.01
CA ILE A 4 17.72 -5.68 -20.95
C ILE A 4 17.49 -4.79 -19.73
N ASP A 5 18.48 -4.00 -19.34
CA ASP A 5 18.36 -3.04 -18.23
C ASP A 5 17.29 -1.98 -18.52
N GLY A 6 17.22 -1.51 -19.77
CA GLY A 6 16.18 -0.59 -20.24
C GLY A 6 14.79 -1.22 -20.35
N TRP A 7 14.70 -2.54 -20.59
CA TRP A 7 13.42 -3.24 -20.60
C TRP A 7 12.93 -3.51 -19.17
N ILE A 8 13.82 -3.94 -18.28
CA ILE A 8 13.55 -4.11 -16.85
C ILE A 8 13.18 -2.77 -16.22
N SER A 9 13.81 -1.66 -16.64
CA SER A 9 13.47 -0.34 -16.13
C SER A 9 12.08 0.14 -16.56
N LYS A 10 11.62 -0.25 -17.74
CA LYS A 10 10.30 0.12 -18.29
C LYS A 10 9.15 -0.77 -17.81
N ASN A 11 9.44 -2.03 -17.44
CA ASN A 11 8.41 -3.02 -17.05
C ASN A 11 8.47 -3.40 -15.56
N ARG A 12 8.86 -2.47 -14.68
CA ARG A 12 9.10 -2.74 -13.26
C ARG A 12 7.82 -3.17 -12.54
N TRP A 13 6.73 -2.48 -12.82
CA TRP A 13 5.45 -2.73 -12.16
C TRP A 13 4.87 -4.08 -12.57
N GLU A 14 4.99 -4.45 -13.83
CA GLU A 14 4.58 -5.73 -14.38
C GLU A 14 5.35 -6.86 -13.70
N LEU A 15 6.68 -6.74 -13.59
CA LEU A 15 7.51 -7.75 -12.92
C LEU A 15 7.15 -7.89 -11.44
N LEU A 16 7.01 -6.78 -10.72
CA LEU A 16 6.63 -6.77 -9.31
C LEU A 16 5.25 -7.37 -9.08
N VAL A 17 4.27 -6.98 -9.91
CA VAL A 17 2.90 -7.50 -9.84
C VAL A 17 2.88 -8.99 -10.13
N VAL A 18 3.57 -9.47 -11.17
CA VAL A 18 3.64 -10.90 -11.50
C VAL A 18 4.28 -11.69 -10.37
N ALA A 19 5.43 -11.25 -9.86
CA ALA A 19 6.12 -11.91 -8.76
C ALA A 19 5.23 -12.00 -7.52
N LYS A 20 4.55 -10.90 -7.18
CA LYS A 20 3.67 -10.84 -6.00
C LYS A 20 2.41 -11.65 -6.16
N SER A 21 1.81 -11.64 -7.35
CA SER A 21 0.64 -12.46 -7.67
C SER A 21 0.98 -13.94 -7.57
N LEU A 22 2.12 -14.37 -8.11
CA LEU A 22 2.59 -15.74 -8.01
C LEU A 22 2.83 -16.15 -6.56
N SER A 23 3.51 -15.30 -5.77
CA SER A 23 3.72 -15.54 -4.34
C SER A 23 2.39 -15.67 -3.60
N PHE A 24 1.42 -14.80 -3.88
CA PHE A 24 0.09 -14.84 -3.28
C PHE A 24 -0.63 -16.16 -3.57
N PHE A 25 -0.65 -16.62 -4.83
CA PHE A 25 -1.28 -17.89 -5.18
C PHE A 25 -0.60 -19.11 -4.53
N ILE A 26 0.73 -19.09 -4.45
CA ILE A 26 1.48 -20.14 -3.75
C ILE A 26 1.09 -20.16 -2.27
N CYS A 27 1.07 -19.00 -1.61
CA CYS A 27 0.68 -18.90 -0.21
C CYS A 27 -0.77 -19.35 0.02
N LEU A 28 -1.72 -18.95 -0.82
CA LEU A 28 -3.10 -19.43 -0.75
C LEU A 28 -3.20 -20.95 -0.90
N LYS A 29 -2.39 -21.55 -1.78
CA LYS A 29 -2.36 -23.00 -1.95
C LYS A 29 -1.84 -23.70 -0.69
N PHE A 30 -0.78 -23.18 -0.07
CA PHE A 30 -0.29 -23.69 1.20
C PHE A 30 -1.32 -23.56 2.32
N LEU A 31 -2.05 -22.44 2.38
CA LEU A 31 -3.14 -22.26 3.34
C LEU A 31 -4.24 -23.30 3.15
N ASN A 32 -4.69 -23.51 1.91
CA ASN A 32 -5.72 -24.47 1.59
C ASN A 32 -5.31 -25.92 1.91
N LEU A 33 -4.03 -26.26 1.76
CA LEU A 33 -3.51 -27.59 2.11
C LEU A 33 -3.43 -27.82 3.64
N ASN A 34 -3.15 -26.76 4.40
CA ASN A 34 -2.96 -26.86 5.85
C ASN A 34 -4.27 -26.71 6.65
N TYR A 35 -5.31 -26.13 6.05
CA TYR A 35 -6.58 -25.90 6.72
C TYR A 35 -7.61 -26.99 6.34
N ARG A 36 -8.04 -27.79 7.34
CA ARG A 36 -8.89 -28.98 7.12
C ARG A 36 -10.37 -28.67 6.92
N GLU A 37 -10.86 -27.55 7.44
CA GLU A 37 -12.25 -27.13 7.20
C GLU A 37 -12.31 -26.42 5.84
N LYS A 38 -13.21 -26.85 4.95
CA LYS A 38 -13.40 -26.20 3.65
C LYS A 38 -14.08 -24.85 3.83
N ILE A 39 -13.33 -23.83 4.24
CA ILE A 39 -13.77 -22.44 4.13
C ILE A 39 -13.56 -22.00 2.69
N SER A 40 -14.63 -21.53 2.06
CA SER A 40 -14.56 -20.93 0.74
C SER A 40 -13.97 -19.53 0.86
N PHE A 41 -12.71 -19.36 0.44
CA PHE A 41 -12.01 -18.06 0.44
C PHE A 41 -12.86 -16.94 -0.20
N TRP A 42 -13.61 -17.28 -1.25
CA TRP A 42 -14.45 -16.34 -1.97
C TRP A 42 -15.63 -15.85 -1.14
N ASP A 43 -16.18 -16.70 -0.27
CA ASP A 43 -17.33 -16.34 0.56
C ASP A 43 -16.90 -15.40 1.69
N GLU A 44 -15.74 -15.63 2.30
CA GLU A 44 -15.16 -14.73 3.31
C GLU A 44 -14.78 -13.36 2.73
N LEU A 45 -14.21 -13.34 1.53
CA LEU A 45 -13.84 -12.10 0.85
C LEU A 45 -15.08 -11.30 0.47
N LYS A 46 -16.14 -11.96 -0.03
CA LYS A 46 -17.43 -11.33 -0.29
C LYS A 46 -18.09 -10.81 0.98
N ALA A 47 -18.04 -11.56 2.07
CA ALA A 47 -18.60 -11.15 3.36
C ALA A 47 -17.89 -9.91 3.93
N GLY A 48 -16.59 -9.76 3.69
CA GLY A 48 -15.82 -8.58 4.07
C GLY A 48 -16.06 -7.36 3.18
N PHE A 49 -16.66 -7.51 2.01
CA PHE A 49 -16.85 -6.44 1.04
C PHE A 49 -18.14 -5.64 1.30
N ASN A 50 -18.05 -4.67 2.20
CA ASN A 50 -19.11 -3.71 2.48
C ASN A 50 -18.89 -2.37 1.77
N TYR A 51 -19.83 -1.43 1.87
CA TYR A 51 -19.55 -0.05 1.46
C TYR A 51 -18.47 0.56 2.35
N PRO A 52 -17.57 1.40 1.82
CA PRO A 52 -16.59 2.08 2.64
C PRO A 52 -17.28 3.02 3.63
N THR A 53 -16.77 3.07 4.86
CA THR A 53 -17.30 3.89 5.94
C THR A 53 -17.11 5.37 5.66
N GLN A 54 -17.95 6.24 6.24
CA GLN A 54 -17.75 7.69 6.10
C GLN A 54 -16.39 8.13 6.63
N LYS A 55 -15.92 7.48 7.70
CA LYS A 55 -14.57 7.66 8.26
C LYS A 55 -13.49 7.33 7.25
N GLY A 56 -13.54 6.16 6.62
CA GLY A 56 -12.56 5.71 5.63
C GLY A 56 -12.51 6.65 4.42
N ILE A 57 -13.67 7.12 3.96
CA ILE A 57 -13.77 8.09 2.87
C ILE A 57 -13.11 9.42 3.26
N LEU A 58 -13.50 10.01 4.40
CA LEU A 58 -12.97 11.29 4.86
C LEU A 58 -11.47 11.23 5.15
N PHE A 59 -11.00 10.14 5.75
CA PHE A 59 -9.58 9.88 5.98
C PHE A 59 -8.80 9.86 4.65
N SER A 60 -9.32 9.14 3.65
CA SER A 60 -8.68 9.03 2.32
C SER A 60 -8.64 10.37 1.59
N LEU A 61 -9.75 11.12 1.60
CA LEU A 61 -9.83 12.45 1.01
C LEU A 61 -8.93 13.46 1.72
N PHE A 62 -8.87 13.41 3.05
CA PHE A 62 -7.96 14.23 3.85
C PHE A 62 -6.50 13.98 3.46
N LEU A 63 -6.08 12.71 3.39
CA LEU A 63 -4.70 12.38 3.02
C LEU A 63 -4.37 12.84 1.61
N VAL A 64 -5.23 12.57 0.63
CA VAL A 64 -4.99 13.00 -0.76
C VAL A 64 -4.89 14.52 -0.84
N GLY A 65 -5.84 15.24 -0.25
CA GLY A 65 -5.87 16.69 -0.29
C GLY A 65 -4.63 17.31 0.36
N VAL A 66 -4.31 16.90 1.58
CA VAL A 66 -3.18 17.48 2.33
C VAL A 66 -1.84 17.09 1.71
N VAL A 67 -1.64 15.82 1.36
CA VAL A 67 -0.37 15.38 0.72
C VAL A 67 -0.20 16.07 -0.63
N THR A 68 -1.26 16.26 -1.42
CA THR A 68 -1.17 17.02 -2.68
C THR A 68 -0.72 18.46 -2.45
N VAL A 69 -1.28 19.14 -1.45
CA VAL A 69 -0.89 20.52 -1.11
C VAL A 69 0.56 20.57 -0.62
N VAL A 70 0.93 19.70 0.32
CA VAL A 70 2.29 19.61 0.85
C VAL A 70 3.29 19.30 -0.25
N SER A 71 3.01 18.32 -1.10
CA SER A 71 3.85 18.01 -2.26
C SER A 71 4.05 19.25 -3.13
N LYS A 72 3.00 20.04 -3.44
CA LYS A 72 3.21 21.28 -4.22
C LYS A 72 4.20 22.26 -3.58
N TYR A 73 4.17 22.42 -2.26
CA TYR A 73 5.08 23.33 -1.55
C TYR A 73 6.51 22.82 -1.46
N PHE A 74 6.71 21.51 -1.25
CA PHE A 74 8.05 20.91 -1.16
C PHE A 74 8.64 20.54 -2.52
N TYR A 75 7.86 20.56 -3.61
CA TYR A 75 8.23 19.98 -4.91
C TYR A 75 8.32 20.99 -6.08
N ALA A 76 7.86 22.23 -5.92
CA ALA A 76 8.03 23.27 -6.96
C ALA A 76 9.52 23.69 -7.02
N PRO A 77 10.36 22.98 -7.80
CA PRO A 77 10.54 23.27 -9.23
C PRO A 77 10.82 22.05 -10.14
N ALA A 78 10.55 20.81 -9.72
CA ALA A 78 10.75 19.67 -10.60
C ALA A 78 9.52 19.53 -11.51
N ASN A 79 9.66 19.88 -12.80
CA ASN A 79 8.69 19.55 -13.84
C ASN A 79 8.32 18.08 -13.69
N ILE A 80 7.14 17.81 -13.11
CA ILE A 80 6.55 16.49 -13.08
C ILE A 80 6.19 16.23 -14.54
N ALA A 81 7.12 15.69 -15.30
CA ALA A 81 6.89 15.31 -16.68
C ALA A 81 5.83 14.20 -16.66
N VAL A 82 4.57 14.58 -16.87
CA VAL A 82 3.43 13.68 -17.07
C VAL A 82 3.43 13.16 -18.52
N ASP A 83 4.60 12.95 -19.12
CA ASP A 83 4.72 12.71 -20.57
C ASP A 83 4.70 11.21 -20.95
N ASN A 84 4.51 10.30 -19.98
CA ASN A 84 4.36 8.87 -20.25
C ASN A 84 3.02 8.33 -19.73
N GLU A 85 1.94 8.52 -20.48
CA GLU A 85 0.61 7.95 -20.18
C GLU A 85 0.66 6.44 -19.88
N GLY A 86 1.54 5.69 -20.56
CA GLY A 86 1.76 4.26 -20.31
C GLY A 86 2.35 3.94 -18.93
N GLU A 87 3.25 4.79 -18.42
CA GLU A 87 3.83 4.63 -17.09
C GLU A 87 2.83 5.00 -16.00
N PHE A 88 1.93 5.95 -16.26
CA PHE A 88 0.85 6.31 -15.34
C PHE A 88 -0.05 5.11 -15.05
N VAL A 89 -0.57 4.46 -16.10
CA VAL A 89 -1.51 3.34 -15.97
C VAL A 89 -0.86 2.14 -15.27
N SER A 90 0.35 1.75 -15.73
CA SER A 90 1.09 0.65 -15.13
C SER A 90 1.42 0.92 -13.65
N SER A 91 1.81 2.15 -13.32
CA SER A 91 2.07 2.57 -11.93
C SER A 91 0.82 2.61 -11.05
N PHE A 92 -0.29 3.11 -11.58
CA PHE A 92 -1.57 3.21 -10.88
C PHE A 92 -2.09 1.82 -10.49
N PHE A 93 -2.20 0.90 -11.45
CA PHE A 93 -2.68 -0.45 -11.18
C PHE A 93 -1.64 -1.29 -10.46
N GLY A 94 -0.36 -1.09 -10.77
CA GLY A 94 0.75 -1.79 -10.16
C GLY A 94 0.75 -1.65 -8.65
N ILE A 95 0.67 -0.42 -8.13
CA ILE A 95 0.69 -0.19 -6.67
C ILE A 95 -0.58 -0.73 -6.00
N ILE A 96 -1.75 -0.61 -6.65
CA ILE A 96 -3.00 -1.15 -6.12
C ILE A 96 -2.87 -2.65 -5.95
N ILE A 97 -2.51 -3.38 -7.00
CA ILE A 97 -2.40 -4.84 -6.94
C ILE A 97 -1.33 -5.23 -5.93
N PHE A 98 -0.19 -4.53 -5.94
CA PHE A 98 0.91 -4.81 -5.03
C PHE A 98 0.48 -4.73 -3.56
N LEU A 99 -0.17 -3.65 -3.13
CA LEU A 99 -0.59 -3.50 -1.73
C LEU A 99 -1.87 -4.27 -1.40
N HIS A 100 -2.78 -4.40 -2.35
CA HIS A 100 -4.04 -5.11 -2.16
C HIS A 100 -3.80 -6.61 -1.90
N LEU A 101 -2.87 -7.25 -2.60
CA LEU A 101 -2.56 -8.66 -2.36
C LEU A 101 -2.06 -8.93 -0.94
N ASP A 102 -1.22 -8.06 -0.38
CA ASP A 102 -0.75 -8.19 1.01
C ASP A 102 -1.91 -8.02 1.99
N MET A 103 -2.72 -6.98 1.80
CA MET A 103 -3.89 -6.71 2.63
C MET A 103 -4.86 -7.89 2.63
N THR A 104 -5.18 -8.42 1.45
CA THR A 104 -6.08 -9.57 1.27
C THR A 104 -5.53 -10.83 1.89
N PHE A 105 -4.24 -11.10 1.72
CA PHE A 105 -3.60 -12.26 2.33
C PHE A 105 -3.67 -12.21 3.86
N LEU A 106 -3.31 -11.07 4.45
CA LEU A 106 -3.34 -10.89 5.89
C LEU A 106 -4.76 -10.91 6.46
N TYR A 107 -5.72 -10.32 5.75
CA TYR A 107 -7.14 -10.42 6.11
C TYR A 107 -7.60 -11.87 6.14
N LEU A 108 -7.36 -12.64 5.07
CA LEU A 108 -7.74 -14.05 4.98
C LEU A 108 -7.08 -14.91 6.07
N LEU A 109 -5.78 -14.70 6.35
CA LEU A 109 -5.09 -15.35 7.46
C LEU A 109 -5.80 -15.11 8.80
N SER A 110 -6.17 -13.85 9.05
CA SER A 110 -6.79 -13.44 10.31
C SER A 110 -8.20 -14.01 10.50
N VAL A 111 -8.94 -14.20 9.41
CA VAL A 111 -10.30 -14.76 9.40
C VAL A 111 -10.27 -16.28 9.50
N ILE A 112 -9.48 -16.95 8.67
CA ILE A 112 -9.43 -18.42 8.58
C ILE A 112 -8.92 -19.04 9.87
N TYR A 113 -7.83 -18.52 10.44
CA TYR A 113 -7.26 -19.06 11.67
C TYR A 113 -7.94 -18.52 12.94
N LYS A 114 -8.98 -17.69 12.81
CA LYS A 114 -9.69 -17.04 13.94
C LYS A 114 -8.71 -16.52 15.00
N VAL A 115 -7.68 -15.83 14.52
CA VAL A 115 -6.56 -15.37 15.34
C VAL A 115 -7.08 -14.36 16.38
N GLY A 116 -6.69 -14.49 17.65
CA GLY A 116 -7.08 -13.53 18.69
C GLY A 116 -6.51 -12.13 18.41
N ASP A 117 -7.10 -11.08 19.00
CA ASP A 117 -6.68 -9.70 18.70
C ASP A 117 -5.20 -9.40 19.02
N SER A 118 -4.65 -10.01 20.08
CA SER A 118 -3.22 -9.92 20.41
C SER A 118 -2.34 -10.52 19.32
N ASP A 119 -2.73 -11.70 18.85
CA ASP A 119 -1.97 -12.49 17.88
C ASP A 119 -2.09 -11.90 16.48
N LYS A 120 -3.24 -11.29 16.16
CA LYS A 120 -3.41 -10.47 14.95
C LYS A 120 -2.39 -9.34 14.97
N ARG A 121 -2.30 -8.56 16.06
CA ARG A 121 -1.33 -7.45 16.15
C ARG A 121 0.11 -7.94 15.94
N LEU A 122 0.48 -9.07 16.53
CA LEU A 122 1.80 -9.68 16.33
C LEU A 122 2.03 -10.13 14.88
N LEU A 123 1.05 -10.81 14.26
CA LEU A 123 1.11 -11.24 12.86
C LEU A 123 1.38 -10.06 11.93
N PHE A 124 0.62 -8.98 12.11
CA PHE A 124 0.74 -7.80 11.27
C PHE A 124 2.01 -6.98 11.54
N LEU A 125 2.46 -6.88 12.79
CA LEU A 125 3.75 -6.25 13.12
C LEU A 125 4.90 -7.04 12.47
N GLY A 126 4.85 -8.37 12.55
CA GLY A 126 5.79 -9.26 11.87
C GLY A 126 5.75 -9.07 10.36
N ALA A 127 4.57 -8.96 9.77
CA ALA A 127 4.39 -8.70 8.35
C ALA A 127 4.96 -7.32 7.94
N ALA A 128 4.74 -6.27 8.75
CA ALA A 128 5.31 -4.94 8.51
C ALA A 128 6.85 -4.96 8.58
N PHE A 129 7.42 -5.67 9.55
CA PHE A 129 8.87 -5.85 9.66
C PHE A 129 9.44 -6.60 8.45
N LEU A 130 8.83 -7.73 8.07
CA LEU A 130 9.24 -8.51 6.90
C LEU A 130 9.08 -7.71 5.60
N PHE A 131 8.01 -6.92 5.48
CA PHE A 131 7.82 -6.01 4.36
C PHE A 131 8.95 -4.98 4.31
N ALA A 132 9.22 -4.28 5.41
CA ALA A 132 10.30 -3.30 5.49
C ALA A 132 11.66 -3.91 5.10
N PHE A 133 11.96 -5.07 5.67
CA PHE A 133 13.20 -5.79 5.43
C PHE A 133 13.33 -6.26 3.98
N ALA A 134 12.31 -6.92 3.44
CA ALA A 134 12.32 -7.42 2.06
C ALA A 134 12.36 -6.27 1.05
N THR A 135 11.60 -5.20 1.28
CA THR A 135 11.62 -4.01 0.42
C THR A 135 12.98 -3.33 0.46
N HIS A 136 13.62 -3.21 1.63
CA HIS A 136 14.95 -2.64 1.75
C HIS A 136 16.02 -3.49 1.05
N LEU A 137 15.96 -4.82 1.18
CA LEU A 137 16.90 -5.72 0.49
C LEU A 137 16.71 -5.71 -1.03
N THR A 138 15.47 -5.68 -1.50
CA THR A 138 15.14 -5.74 -2.92
C THR A 138 15.41 -4.40 -3.59
N ILE A 139 15.25 -3.30 -2.86
CA ILE A 139 15.36 -1.94 -3.37
C ILE A 139 16.23 -1.12 -2.40
N PRO A 140 17.55 -1.27 -2.48
CA PRO A 140 18.48 -0.67 -1.52
C PRO A 140 18.41 0.87 -1.50
N TYR A 141 17.95 1.50 -2.59
CA TYR A 141 17.78 2.95 -2.72
C TYR A 141 16.41 3.46 -2.28
N LEU A 142 15.52 2.61 -1.76
CA LEU A 142 14.20 3.05 -1.28
C LEU A 142 14.31 4.01 -0.09
N GLY A 143 15.48 4.07 0.56
CA GLY A 143 15.90 5.10 1.51
C GLY A 143 14.74 5.71 2.30
N VAL A 144 14.45 6.97 2.04
CA VAL A 144 13.42 7.71 2.77
C VAL A 144 11.99 7.45 2.24
N TYR A 145 11.84 6.96 1.00
CA TYR A 145 10.55 6.47 0.45
C TYR A 145 10.03 5.22 1.16
N LEU A 146 10.89 4.47 1.85
CA LEU A 146 10.49 3.34 2.70
C LEU A 146 9.51 3.79 3.77
N ILE A 147 9.65 5.01 4.31
CA ILE A 147 8.72 5.56 5.29
C ILE A 147 7.33 5.69 4.67
N LEU A 148 7.22 6.20 3.44
CA LEU A 148 5.93 6.34 2.77
C LEU A 148 5.29 4.98 2.47
N ALA A 149 6.08 4.01 2.01
CA ALA A 149 5.61 2.63 1.82
C ALA A 149 5.10 2.02 3.15
N LEU A 150 5.82 2.25 4.25
CA LEU A 150 5.41 1.79 5.58
C LEU A 150 4.15 2.50 6.06
N LEU A 151 4.00 3.80 5.85
CA LEU A 151 2.79 4.53 6.20
C LEU A 151 1.55 3.97 5.48
N HIS A 152 1.66 3.68 4.18
CA HIS A 152 0.59 3.01 3.43
C HIS A 152 0.31 1.60 3.96
N PHE A 153 1.34 0.80 4.22
CA PHE A 153 1.20 -0.54 4.77
C PHE A 153 0.53 -0.53 6.15
N ILE A 154 0.93 0.39 7.04
CA ILE A 154 0.35 0.58 8.37
C ILE A 154 -1.12 1.00 8.28
N THR A 155 -1.48 1.87 7.33
CA THR A 155 -2.88 2.24 7.10
C THR A 155 -3.73 1.05 6.68
N LEU A 156 -3.24 0.25 5.73
CA LEU A 156 -3.95 -0.96 5.27
C LEU A 156 -4.06 -1.99 6.40
N TYR A 157 -3.00 -2.14 7.19
CA TYR A 157 -3.00 -2.95 8.41
C TYR A 157 -4.10 -2.50 9.38
N HIS A 158 -4.19 -1.20 9.66
CA HIS A 158 -5.20 -0.64 10.56
C HIS A 158 -6.62 -0.96 10.10
N PHE A 159 -6.90 -0.81 8.80
CA PHE A 159 -8.19 -1.18 8.24
C PHE A 159 -8.47 -2.68 8.34
N SER A 160 -7.49 -3.53 8.04
CA SER A 160 -7.62 -4.98 8.19
C SER A 160 -7.86 -5.43 9.63
N LEU A 161 -7.21 -4.82 10.64
CA LEU A 161 -7.46 -5.12 12.05
C LEU A 161 -8.89 -4.82 12.48
N THR A 162 -9.43 -3.74 11.96
CA THR A 162 -10.81 -3.32 12.25
C THR A 162 -11.86 -4.05 11.41
N ASN A 163 -11.45 -5.09 10.64
CA ASN A 163 -12.27 -5.81 9.67
C ASN A 163 -12.96 -4.89 8.63
N ARG A 164 -12.35 -3.73 8.34
CA ARG A 164 -12.84 -2.76 7.35
C ARG A 164 -12.12 -2.96 6.01
N TYR A 165 -12.27 -4.16 5.45
CA TYR A 165 -11.61 -4.52 4.19
C TYR A 165 -11.95 -3.55 3.05
N SER A 166 -13.21 -3.13 2.96
CA SER A 166 -13.70 -2.15 1.98
C SER A 166 -13.03 -0.78 2.09
N ASP A 167 -12.77 -0.29 3.30
CA ASP A 167 -12.03 0.96 3.52
C ASP A 167 -10.60 0.84 3.00
N GLY A 168 -9.96 -0.32 3.20
CA GLY A 168 -8.64 -0.61 2.66
C GLY A 168 -8.61 -0.64 1.13
N VAL A 169 -9.60 -1.27 0.50
CA VAL A 169 -9.75 -1.23 -0.97
C VAL A 169 -9.95 0.19 -1.45
N PHE A 170 -10.89 0.93 -0.85
CA PHE A 170 -11.14 2.32 -1.21
C PHE A 170 -9.88 3.18 -1.05
N TYR A 171 -9.14 3.01 0.04
CA TYR A 171 -7.88 3.71 0.28
C TYR A 171 -6.82 3.43 -0.80
N CYS A 172 -6.70 2.17 -1.27
CA CYS A 172 -5.81 1.85 -2.39
C CYS A 172 -6.16 2.64 -3.66
N PHE A 173 -7.44 2.70 -4.03
CA PHE A 173 -7.88 3.38 -5.25
C PHE A 173 -7.92 4.90 -5.12
N ALA A 174 -8.38 5.42 -3.99
CA ALA A 174 -8.62 6.84 -3.77
C ALA A 174 -7.37 7.58 -3.31
N THR A 175 -6.45 6.92 -2.60
CA THR A 175 -5.27 7.55 -2.02
C THR A 175 -3.98 7.02 -2.59
N VAL A 176 -3.70 5.74 -2.40
CA VAL A 176 -2.39 5.15 -2.76
C VAL A 176 -2.08 5.35 -4.24
N ALA A 177 -2.99 4.94 -5.12
CA ALA A 177 -2.77 5.02 -6.56
C ALA A 177 -2.62 6.47 -7.07
N PRO A 178 -3.54 7.40 -6.76
CA PRO A 178 -3.39 8.80 -7.14
C PRO A 178 -2.10 9.44 -6.63
N LEU A 179 -1.71 9.19 -5.38
CA LEU A 179 -0.44 9.72 -4.85
C LEU A 179 0.77 9.13 -5.60
N ASN A 180 0.76 7.83 -5.88
CA ASN A 180 1.85 7.13 -6.54
C ASN A 180 1.99 7.53 -8.02
N SER A 181 0.88 7.69 -8.74
CA SER A 181 0.89 7.92 -10.20
C SER A 181 0.78 9.40 -10.59
N LEU A 182 0.02 10.24 -9.89
CA LEU A 182 -0.15 11.67 -10.23
C LEU A 182 0.93 12.55 -9.62
N LEU A 183 1.31 12.30 -8.36
CA LEU A 183 2.33 13.11 -7.68
C LEU A 183 3.74 12.57 -7.90
N GLY A 184 3.88 11.49 -8.66
CA GLY A 184 5.17 10.84 -8.87
C GLY A 184 5.83 10.40 -7.57
N LEU A 185 5.05 10.20 -6.49
CA LEU A 185 5.49 9.51 -5.28
C LEU A 185 5.56 8.00 -5.55
N ASN A 186 6.15 7.65 -6.70
CA ASN A 186 6.18 6.31 -7.20
C ASN A 186 7.16 5.53 -6.33
N LEU A 187 6.60 4.80 -5.37
CA LEU A 187 7.34 4.09 -4.33
C LEU A 187 8.40 3.16 -4.90
N PHE A 188 8.25 2.74 -6.17
CA PHE A 188 9.04 1.68 -6.79
C PHE A 188 9.63 2.05 -8.17
N SER A 189 9.42 3.28 -8.68
CA SER A 189 9.99 3.69 -9.99
C SER A 189 11.16 4.68 -9.94
N GLY A 190 11.52 5.20 -8.76
CA GLY A 190 12.57 6.21 -8.61
C GLY A 190 13.99 5.61 -8.65
N TRP A 191 14.54 5.43 -9.84
CA TRP A 191 16.00 5.28 -10.05
C TRP A 191 16.70 6.64 -10.25
N GLU A 192 15.95 7.73 -10.14
CA GLU A 192 16.54 9.06 -10.21
C GLU A 192 16.77 9.57 -8.79
N GLU A 193 18.04 9.49 -8.38
CA GLU A 193 18.65 10.12 -7.21
C GLU A 193 18.40 11.65 -7.12
N ASN A 194 17.74 12.25 -8.11
CA ASN A 194 17.50 13.68 -8.23
C ASN A 194 16.34 14.21 -7.37
N ARG A 195 15.52 13.33 -6.76
CA ARG A 195 14.44 13.75 -5.85
C ARG A 195 14.90 13.58 -4.41
N SER A 196 15.78 14.47 -3.95
CA SER A 196 16.11 14.58 -2.54
C SER A 196 14.91 15.19 -1.80
N PHE A 197 14.03 14.34 -1.31
CA PHE A 197 13.03 14.78 -0.34
C PHE A 197 13.77 15.19 0.93
N GLU A 198 13.55 16.43 1.37
CA GLU A 198 14.08 16.87 2.65
C GLU A 198 13.44 16.07 3.79
N LEU A 199 14.20 15.83 4.87
CA LEU A 199 13.70 15.21 6.10
C LEU A 199 12.37 15.83 6.57
N GLN A 200 12.19 17.13 6.32
CA GLN A 200 10.97 17.88 6.63
C GLN A 200 9.73 17.28 5.96
N PHE A 201 9.79 16.91 4.68
CA PHE A 201 8.66 16.30 3.97
C PHE A 201 8.19 15.02 4.66
N PHE A 202 9.13 14.19 5.11
CA PHE A 202 8.80 12.92 5.78
C PHE A 202 8.25 13.13 7.18
N LEU A 203 8.80 14.06 7.94
CA LEU A 203 8.23 14.44 9.24
C LEU A 203 6.79 14.96 9.06
N PHE A 204 6.53 15.76 8.02
CA PHE A 204 5.19 16.19 7.65
C PHE A 204 4.30 15.01 7.25
N ALA A 205 4.78 14.08 6.42
CA ALA A 205 4.01 12.89 6.05
C ALA A 205 3.63 12.05 7.28
N VAL A 206 4.58 11.76 8.17
CA VAL A 206 4.32 11.05 9.43
C VAL A 206 3.31 11.80 10.29
N PHE A 207 3.44 13.13 10.39
CA PHE A 207 2.49 13.97 11.13
C PHE A 207 1.08 13.90 10.53
N ILE A 208 0.96 14.03 9.21
CA ILE A 208 -0.32 13.98 8.49
C ILE A 208 -1.01 12.62 8.70
N TRP A 209 -0.27 11.52 8.56
CA TRP A 209 -0.80 10.18 8.85
C TRP A 209 -1.22 10.05 10.31
N SER A 210 -0.43 10.58 11.25
CA SER A 210 -0.76 10.56 12.68
C SER A 210 -2.06 11.31 12.98
N VAL A 211 -2.28 12.47 12.36
CA VAL A 211 -3.53 13.23 12.45
C VAL A 211 -4.69 12.43 11.84
N GLY A 212 -4.49 11.79 10.69
CA GLY A 212 -5.48 10.92 10.08
C GLY A 212 -5.87 9.75 10.99
N PHE A 213 -4.90 9.06 11.59
CA PHE A 213 -5.16 7.96 12.52
C PHE A 213 -5.85 8.43 13.79
N ALA A 214 -5.48 9.60 14.32
CA ALA A 214 -6.17 10.21 15.45
C ALA A 214 -7.63 10.52 15.09
N TYR A 215 -7.88 11.07 13.90
CA TYR A 215 -9.23 11.32 13.41
C TYR A 215 -10.04 10.03 13.31
N ASP A 216 -9.52 9.00 12.65
CA ASP A 216 -10.23 7.72 12.50
C ASP A 216 -10.57 7.08 13.85
N ARG A 217 -9.64 7.17 14.83
CA ARG A 217 -9.82 6.61 16.18
C ARG A 217 -10.81 7.38 17.04
N PHE A 218 -10.81 8.71 17.00
CA PHE A 218 -11.59 9.55 17.90
C PHE A 218 -12.89 10.08 17.28
N SER A 219 -13.06 10.00 15.96
CA SER A 219 -14.28 10.43 15.28
C SER A 219 -15.47 9.57 15.70
N ARG A 220 -16.62 10.22 15.88
CA ARG A 220 -17.90 9.57 16.22
C ARG A 220 -18.73 9.19 14.98
N LEU A 221 -18.22 9.45 13.79
CA LEU A 221 -18.89 9.06 12.54
C LEU A 221 -18.90 7.53 12.40
N ASN A 222 -19.92 6.99 11.73
CA ASN A 222 -20.01 5.57 11.39
C ASN A 222 -19.74 5.36 9.90
#